data_AF-A0A7S2VPM6-F1
#
_entry.id   AF-A0A7S2VPM6-F1
#
_cell.length_a   1.000
_cell.length_b   1.000
_cell.length_c   1.000
_cell.angle_alpha   90.00
_cell.angle_beta   90.00
_cell.angle_gamma   90.00
#
_symmetry.space_group_name_H-M   'P 1'
#
loop_
_entity.id
_entity.type
_entity.pdbx_description
1 polymer ?
#
loop_
_entity_poly.entity_id
_entity_poly.type
_entity_poly.pdbx_seq_one_letter_code
_entity_poly.pdbx_strand_id
1 'polypeptide(L)'
;MNGLNQIIANLADPKGLKVVVETLGFQHLDLEVTIPRVVIFRDAIVDLLAVELGQRFNSKARDGWCTFLNYVGGSYIFVRTKFAERLRILITSWNQASSKATDQADGEEGEEAQDGLEGDADKEQLEDGSGQADAAYEAAAAETTSARKSKTATFAWFGTTQSAKMAKSKSTVSAGAGDKEHGGTSDFRNTNVPKTFEDMFVFNAAVMGFGGHTWMNEVLASFDTIVTNVANSYRLQEECDVLSLRIAKYKGTINLPEFKAVMLASLRSLVKDWGSLHEVSWSWLWENVERMIKALMGKPAAQEQALSELFGLMDEHMQGIVRREVYAKFFALAPAGQDYFKQSTTRLHFIADKLVTMTLDIYKDPKRMVEDIS
;
A
#
# COMPACT_ATOMS: atom_id res chain seq x y z
N MET A 1 13.27 -10.98 20.09
CA MET A 1 14.56 -11.61 19.70
C MET A 1 14.71 -11.84 18.19
N ASN A 2 13.69 -12.29 17.44
CA ASN A 2 13.84 -12.66 16.02
C ASN A 2 14.55 -11.61 15.14
N GLY A 3 14.22 -10.32 15.27
CA GLY A 3 14.91 -9.24 14.56
C GLY A 3 16.41 -9.17 14.89
N LEU A 4 16.81 -9.35 16.16
CA LEU A 4 18.23 -9.40 16.55
C LEU A 4 18.98 -10.53 15.83
N ASN A 5 18.37 -11.72 15.73
CA ASN A 5 18.95 -12.86 15.01
C ASN A 5 19.08 -12.58 13.50
N GLN A 6 18.08 -11.93 12.88
CA GLN A 6 18.14 -11.53 11.48
C GLN A 6 19.28 -10.53 11.21
N ILE A 7 19.45 -9.54 12.08
CA ILE A 7 20.55 -8.56 11.96
C ILE A 7 21.91 -9.27 12.14
N ILE A 8 22.05 -10.11 13.17
CA ILE A 8 23.30 -10.87 13.45
C ILE A 8 23.69 -11.76 12.26
N ALA A 9 22.72 -12.46 11.65
CA ALA A 9 22.95 -13.29 10.47
C ALA A 9 23.45 -12.52 9.25
N ASN A 10 23.24 -11.19 9.19
CA ASN A 10 23.66 -10.32 8.09
C ASN A 10 24.92 -9.51 8.38
N LEU A 11 25.56 -9.63 9.55
CA LEU A 11 26.74 -8.83 9.93
C LEU A 11 27.93 -8.92 8.94
N ALA A 12 28.00 -10.00 8.15
CA ALA A 12 29.04 -10.19 7.13
C ALA A 12 28.70 -9.58 5.74
N ASP A 13 27.44 -9.17 5.50
CA ASP A 13 27.03 -8.45 4.29
C ASP A 13 26.51 -7.05 4.64
N PRO A 14 27.30 -5.99 4.41
CA PRO A 14 26.86 -4.61 4.63
C PRO A 14 25.60 -4.20 3.86
N LYS A 15 25.25 -4.87 2.74
CA LYS A 15 24.03 -4.57 1.97
C LYS A 15 22.81 -5.22 2.62
N GLY A 16 22.85 -6.52 2.88
CA GLY A 16 21.81 -7.24 3.63
C GLY A 16 21.59 -6.65 5.01
N LEU A 17 22.67 -6.32 5.74
CA LEU A 17 22.61 -5.66 7.04
C LEU A 17 21.85 -4.33 6.97
N LYS A 18 22.18 -3.48 6.00
CA LYS A 18 21.49 -2.21 5.78
C LYS A 18 20.00 -2.45 5.53
N VAL A 19 19.64 -3.36 4.61
CA VAL A 19 18.23 -3.65 4.27
C VAL A 19 17.46 -4.14 5.49
N VAL A 20 18.00 -5.11 6.24
CA VAL A 20 17.34 -5.63 7.45
C VAL A 20 17.14 -4.55 8.51
N VAL A 21 18.16 -3.73 8.78
CA VAL A 21 18.08 -2.67 9.80
C VAL A 21 17.17 -1.52 9.35
N GLU A 22 17.11 -1.18 8.05
CA GLU A 22 16.12 -0.24 7.52
C GLU A 22 14.70 -0.81 7.64
N THR A 23 14.44 -2.06 7.22
CA THR A 23 13.13 -2.72 7.34
C THR A 23 12.64 -2.79 8.78
N LEU A 24 13.51 -3.17 9.73
CA LEU A 24 13.16 -3.16 11.15
C LEU A 24 12.96 -1.73 11.67
N GLY A 25 13.68 -0.74 11.16
CA GLY A 25 13.45 0.68 11.44
C GLY A 25 12.06 1.15 10.98
N PHE A 26 11.57 0.68 9.82
CA PHE A 26 10.20 0.93 9.37
C PHE A 26 9.16 0.33 10.34
N GLN A 27 9.41 -0.88 10.86
CA GLN A 27 8.56 -1.54 11.87
C GLN A 27 8.53 -0.85 13.25
N HIS A 28 9.31 0.20 13.47
CA HIS A 28 9.34 0.99 14.70
C HIS A 28 9.10 2.49 14.42
N LEU A 29 8.36 2.83 13.36
CA LEU A 29 8.00 4.21 13.02
C LEU A 29 6.90 4.80 13.91
N ASP A 30 5.98 3.95 14.34
CA ASP A 30 4.94 4.22 15.34
C ASP A 30 5.52 4.35 16.75
N LEU A 31 6.62 3.63 17.03
CA LEU A 31 7.34 3.66 18.29
C LEU A 31 8.34 4.81 18.36
N GLU A 32 8.30 5.56 19.47
CA GLU A 32 9.26 6.64 19.69
C GLU A 32 10.66 6.10 20.03
N VAL A 33 11.50 5.90 19.02
CA VAL A 33 12.92 5.53 19.18
C VAL A 33 13.78 6.77 19.41
N THR A 34 14.43 6.85 20.57
CA THR A 34 15.27 7.98 20.99
C THR A 34 16.64 7.53 21.50
N ILE A 35 17.63 8.43 21.51
CA ILE A 35 19.00 8.12 21.95
C ILE A 35 19.03 7.54 23.38
N PRO A 36 18.30 8.09 24.39
CA PRO A 36 18.24 7.48 25.72
C PRO A 36 17.66 6.06 25.72
N ARG A 37 16.60 5.80 24.93
CA ARG A 37 15.99 4.46 24.84
C ARG A 37 16.94 3.45 24.19
N VAL A 38 17.70 3.86 23.16
CA VAL A 38 18.75 3.04 22.53
C VAL A 38 19.88 2.74 23.52
N VAL A 39 20.32 3.71 24.33
CA VAL A 39 21.32 3.53 25.38
C VAL A 39 20.85 2.53 26.43
N ILE A 40 19.65 2.70 26.98
CA ILE A 40 19.07 1.80 27.99
C ILE A 40 18.95 0.36 27.44
N PHE A 41 18.44 0.20 26.21
CA PHE A 41 18.32 -1.11 25.58
C PHE A 41 19.69 -1.77 25.32
N ARG A 42 20.66 -1.01 24.82
CA ARG A 42 22.04 -1.50 24.61
C ARG A 42 22.63 -2.02 25.91
N ASP A 43 22.61 -1.20 26.95
CA ASP A 43 23.30 -1.52 28.20
C ASP A 43 22.64 -2.72 28.89
N ALA A 44 21.31 -2.82 28.88
CA ALA A 44 20.60 -4.02 29.37
C ALA A 44 20.97 -5.32 28.62
N ILE A 45 21.14 -5.27 27.29
CA ILE A 45 21.59 -6.44 26.50
C ILE A 45 23.06 -6.76 26.76
N VAL A 46 23.92 -5.75 26.89
CA VAL A 46 25.36 -5.90 27.16
C VAL A 46 25.61 -6.48 28.56
N ASP A 47 24.86 -6.03 29.56
CA ASP A 47 24.99 -6.53 30.93
C ASP A 47 24.44 -7.96 31.07
N LEU A 48 23.34 -8.29 30.38
CA LEU A 48 22.85 -9.68 30.28
C LEU A 48 23.91 -10.61 29.65
N LEU A 49 24.56 -10.17 28.56
CA LEU A 49 25.64 -10.94 27.93
C LEU A 49 26.86 -11.08 28.85
N ALA A 50 27.18 -10.07 29.66
CA ALA A 50 28.26 -10.14 30.64
C ALA A 50 27.98 -11.16 31.76
N VAL A 51 26.72 -11.26 32.22
CA VAL A 51 26.28 -12.27 33.20
C VAL A 51 26.33 -13.68 32.61
N GLU A 52 25.72 -13.91 31.45
CA GLU A 52 25.59 -15.26 30.85
C GLU A 52 26.91 -15.83 30.31
N LEU A 53 27.80 -14.98 29.77
CA LEU A 53 29.05 -15.43 29.15
C LEU A 53 30.27 -15.28 30.08
N GLY A 54 30.16 -14.50 31.18
CA GLY A 54 31.20 -14.32 32.19
C GLY A 54 32.56 -13.98 31.59
N GLN A 55 33.60 -14.76 31.94
CA GLN A 55 34.96 -14.55 31.44
C GLN A 55 35.11 -14.62 29.90
N ARG A 56 34.14 -15.16 29.17
CA ARG A 56 34.15 -15.14 27.69
C ARG A 56 33.79 -13.76 27.13
N PHE A 57 33.07 -12.93 27.89
CA PHE A 57 32.69 -11.56 27.51
C PHE A 57 33.80 -10.56 27.86
N ASN A 58 34.92 -10.68 27.15
CA ASN A 58 36.04 -9.74 27.28
C ASN A 58 35.69 -8.35 26.71
N SER A 59 36.54 -7.35 26.98
CA SER A 59 36.32 -5.96 26.55
C SER A 59 36.08 -5.81 25.04
N LYS A 60 36.79 -6.55 24.18
CA LYS A 60 36.56 -6.49 22.72
C LYS A 60 35.18 -7.03 22.33
N ALA A 61 34.67 -8.04 23.03
CA ALA A 61 33.29 -8.51 22.84
C ALA A 61 32.29 -7.43 23.26
N ARG A 62 32.50 -6.81 24.44
CA ARG A 62 31.66 -5.70 24.92
C ARG A 62 31.62 -4.52 23.94
N ASP A 63 32.77 -4.05 23.49
CA ASP A 63 32.88 -2.92 22.55
C ASP A 63 32.26 -3.25 21.19
N GLY A 64 32.40 -4.49 20.71
CA GLY A 64 31.73 -4.99 19.51
C GLY A 64 30.21 -4.96 19.62
N TRP A 65 29.64 -5.48 20.72
CA TRP A 65 28.20 -5.43 20.98
C TRP A 65 27.67 -4.00 21.19
N CYS A 66 28.41 -3.14 21.89
CA CYS A 66 28.08 -1.72 22.03
C CYS A 66 28.04 -1.02 20.67
N THR A 67 29.06 -1.21 19.83
CA THR A 67 29.15 -0.61 18.48
C THR A 67 28.02 -1.10 17.58
N PHE A 68 27.74 -2.41 17.62
CA PHE A 68 26.65 -3.05 16.89
C PHE A 68 25.28 -2.47 17.26
N LEU A 69 24.94 -2.42 18.55
CA LEU A 69 23.64 -1.96 19.02
C LEU A 69 23.48 -0.44 18.84
N ASN A 70 24.56 0.33 18.97
CA ASN A 70 24.58 1.76 18.62
C ASN A 70 24.28 1.98 17.12
N TYR A 71 24.84 1.16 16.23
CA TYR A 71 24.53 1.23 14.78
C TYR A 71 23.06 0.95 14.51
N VAL A 72 22.50 -0.17 15.03
CA VAL A 72 21.08 -0.53 14.84
C VAL A 72 20.15 0.57 15.34
N GLY A 73 20.35 1.05 16.57
CA GLY A 73 19.52 2.11 17.14
C GLY A 73 19.67 3.46 16.43
N GLY A 74 20.89 3.82 16.02
CA GLY A 74 21.17 5.01 15.21
C GLY A 74 20.48 4.95 13.84
N SER A 75 20.45 3.77 13.20
CA SER A 75 19.72 3.56 11.95
C SER A 75 18.21 3.65 12.12
N TYR A 76 17.62 3.16 13.22
CA TYR A 76 16.19 3.34 13.47
C TYR A 76 15.84 4.83 13.66
N ILE A 77 16.67 5.57 14.40
CA ILE A 77 16.52 7.03 14.56
C ILE A 77 16.65 7.73 13.20
N PHE A 78 17.63 7.34 12.37
CA PHE A 78 17.78 7.86 11.01
C PHE A 78 16.56 7.58 10.13
N VAL A 79 16.03 6.35 10.13
CA VAL A 79 14.82 5.97 9.40
C VAL A 79 13.64 6.83 9.85
N ARG A 80 13.41 6.95 11.16
CA ARG A 80 12.34 7.83 11.69
C ARG A 80 12.51 9.27 11.21
N THR A 81 13.69 9.86 11.36
CA THR A 81 13.94 11.26 10.97
C THR A 81 13.87 11.48 9.45
N LYS A 82 14.25 10.51 8.61
CA LYS A 82 14.26 10.66 7.14
C LYS A 82 12.97 10.25 6.44
N PHE A 83 12.14 9.40 7.06
CA PHE A 83 10.89 8.95 6.47
C PHE A 83 9.64 9.56 7.12
N ALA A 84 9.69 10.05 8.38
CA ALA A 84 8.52 10.71 9.01
C ALA A 84 7.97 11.90 8.21
N GLU A 85 8.84 12.70 7.57
CA GLU A 85 8.41 13.77 6.68
C GLU A 85 7.63 13.22 5.47
N ARG A 86 8.11 12.14 4.83
CA ARG A 86 7.44 11.50 3.69
C ARG A 86 6.11 10.86 4.11
N LEU A 87 6.07 10.21 5.27
CA LEU A 87 4.84 9.63 5.84
C LEU A 87 3.80 10.73 6.12
N ARG A 88 4.24 11.86 6.70
CA ARG A 88 3.38 13.03 6.91
C ARG A 88 2.83 13.53 5.57
N ILE A 89 3.69 13.73 4.57
CA ILE A 89 3.30 14.18 3.22
C ILE A 89 2.29 13.21 2.59
N LEU A 90 2.56 11.90 2.61
CA LEU A 90 1.65 10.87 2.08
C LEU A 90 0.27 10.97 2.75
N ILE A 91 0.22 10.97 4.09
CA ILE A 91 -1.03 11.01 4.84
C ILE A 91 -1.78 12.34 4.61
N THR A 92 -1.11 13.49 4.68
CA THR A 92 -1.80 14.79 4.53
C THR A 92 -2.28 15.02 3.10
N SER A 93 -1.49 14.67 2.08
CA SER A 93 -1.90 14.82 0.68
C SER A 93 -2.90 13.74 0.24
N TRP A 94 -2.86 12.54 0.83
CA TRP A 94 -3.93 11.56 0.66
C TRP A 94 -5.24 12.06 1.23
N ASN A 95 -5.25 12.56 2.47
CA ASN A 95 -6.45 13.12 3.10
C ASN A 95 -7.06 14.29 2.30
N GLN A 96 -6.24 15.07 1.58
CA GLN A 96 -6.73 16.09 0.64
C GLN A 96 -7.36 15.49 -0.62
N ALA A 97 -6.77 14.43 -1.20
CA ALA A 97 -7.28 13.80 -2.43
C ALA A 97 -8.45 12.81 -2.20
N SER A 98 -8.56 12.25 -1.00
CA SER A 98 -9.61 11.31 -0.58
C SER A 98 -10.76 11.96 0.18
N SER A 99 -10.64 13.25 0.57
CA SER A 99 -11.76 13.98 1.17
C SER A 99 -12.92 14.03 0.16
N LYS A 100 -14.09 13.57 0.61
CA LYS A 100 -15.32 13.72 -0.18
C LYS A 100 -15.60 15.22 -0.28
N ALA A 101 -15.97 15.68 -1.47
CA ALA A 101 -16.13 17.09 -1.83
C ALA A 101 -17.18 17.82 -0.97
N THR A 102 -16.77 18.24 0.23
CA THR A 102 -17.62 18.84 1.26
C THR A 102 -17.25 20.30 1.51
N ASP A 103 -16.01 20.70 1.19
CA ASP A 103 -15.51 22.06 1.33
C ASP A 103 -15.94 22.94 0.13
N GLN A 104 -17.23 23.27 0.08
CA GLN A 104 -17.71 24.41 -0.72
C GLN A 104 -18.94 25.13 -0.12
N ALA A 105 -18.95 25.19 1.21
CA ALA A 105 -19.55 26.21 2.04
C ALA A 105 -18.67 26.28 3.31
N ASP A 106 -18.17 27.41 3.79
CA ASP A 106 -18.48 28.81 3.45
C ASP A 106 -17.26 29.56 2.87
N GLY A 107 -17.36 30.88 2.74
CA GLY A 107 -16.26 31.77 2.36
C GLY A 107 -16.18 33.00 3.25
N GLU A 108 -15.00 33.64 3.21
CA GLU A 108 -14.65 34.95 3.77
C GLU A 108 -14.50 35.07 5.32
N GLU A 109 -13.37 35.69 5.69
CA GLU A 109 -12.98 36.28 6.99
C GLU A 109 -12.79 35.38 8.23
N GLY A 110 -11.73 35.67 9.01
CA GLY A 110 -11.39 34.91 10.23
C GLY A 110 -9.90 34.88 10.62
N GLU A 111 -9.19 36.02 10.62
CA GLU A 111 -7.87 36.10 11.27
C GLU A 111 -8.04 36.12 12.80
N GLU A 112 -7.87 34.98 13.48
CA GLU A 112 -7.71 34.95 14.93
C GLU A 112 -6.72 33.84 15.37
N ALA A 113 -5.45 34.22 15.53
CA ALA A 113 -4.36 33.34 15.99
C ALA A 113 -3.57 34.01 17.14
N GLN A 114 -4.30 34.32 18.21
CA GLN A 114 -3.88 34.54 19.60
C GLN A 114 -2.43 35.00 19.86
N ASP A 115 -2.31 36.27 20.26
CA ASP A 115 -1.10 36.91 20.78
C ASP A 115 -0.56 36.24 22.09
N GLY A 116 0.75 36.38 22.32
CA GLY A 116 1.38 36.13 23.62
C GLY A 116 2.41 34.99 23.69
N LEU A 117 3.66 35.26 23.30
CA LEU A 117 4.86 35.08 24.14
C LEU A 117 6.15 35.58 23.44
N GLU A 118 6.78 36.62 23.99
CA GLU A 118 8.04 37.22 23.51
C GLU A 118 9.30 36.52 24.08
N GLY A 119 10.47 36.79 23.50
CA GLY A 119 11.80 36.36 23.97
C GLY A 119 12.62 35.63 22.88
N ASP A 120 13.05 36.28 21.79
CA ASP A 120 14.06 37.37 21.66
C ASP A 120 15.49 36.83 21.43
N ALA A 121 16.20 37.50 20.50
CA ALA A 121 17.55 37.22 19.97
C ALA A 121 17.78 35.80 19.35
N ASP A 122 18.59 35.63 18.30
CA ASP A 122 19.61 36.52 17.73
C ASP A 122 19.54 36.62 16.20
N LYS A 123 20.22 37.63 15.63
CA LYS A 123 20.42 37.79 14.18
C LYS A 123 21.77 37.26 13.76
N GLU A 124 21.82 36.51 12.66
CA GLU A 124 23.00 36.55 11.77
C GLU A 124 22.57 36.62 10.30
N GLN A 125 23.21 37.52 9.55
CA GLN A 125 23.00 37.69 8.12
C GLN A 125 24.10 36.95 7.35
N LEU A 126 23.72 36.18 6.34
CA LEU A 126 24.64 35.82 5.26
C LEU A 126 23.94 36.03 3.91
N GLU A 127 24.35 37.10 3.23
CA GLU A 127 24.20 37.23 1.79
C GLU A 127 25.32 36.43 1.12
N ASP A 128 24.97 35.55 0.18
CA ASP A 128 25.67 35.49 -1.11
C ASP A 128 24.68 34.97 -2.16
N GLY A 129 24.88 35.33 -3.42
CA GLY A 129 23.92 35.07 -4.49
C GLY A 129 24.56 34.53 -5.76
N SER A 130 23.78 33.82 -6.58
CA SER A 130 24.12 33.57 -7.99
C SER A 130 22.94 33.03 -8.79
N GLY A 131 22.97 33.24 -10.10
CA GLY A 131 22.25 32.40 -11.07
C GLY A 131 20.80 32.81 -11.41
N GLN A 132 20.64 33.78 -12.31
CA GLN A 132 19.44 33.83 -13.17
C GLN A 132 19.49 32.69 -14.21
N ALA A 133 18.34 32.11 -14.55
CA ALA A 133 17.95 31.86 -15.95
C ALA A 133 16.49 31.35 -16.10
N ASP A 134 15.81 31.91 -17.09
CA ASP A 134 14.79 31.32 -17.97
C ASP A 134 13.51 30.66 -17.39
N ALA A 135 12.43 31.45 -17.47
CA ALA A 135 11.05 30.99 -17.45
C ALA A 135 10.61 30.39 -18.81
N ALA A 136 9.55 29.55 -18.80
CA ALA A 136 8.47 29.60 -19.81
C ALA A 136 7.33 28.60 -19.49
N TYR A 137 6.22 29.06 -18.90
CA TYR A 137 4.91 29.15 -19.59
C TYR A 137 3.79 29.53 -18.61
N GLU A 138 3.13 30.66 -18.88
CA GLU A 138 1.83 31.03 -18.31
C GLU A 138 1.02 31.70 -19.43
N ALA A 139 -0.22 31.23 -19.69
CA ALA A 139 -1.35 31.97 -20.25
C ALA A 139 -2.46 31.02 -20.75
N ALA A 140 -3.65 31.07 -20.14
CA ALA A 140 -4.97 31.05 -20.81
C ALA A 140 -6.11 30.95 -19.76
N ALA A 141 -6.70 32.08 -19.37
CA ALA A 141 -7.91 32.15 -18.54
C ALA A 141 -8.75 33.40 -18.89
N ALA A 142 -10.03 33.40 -18.47
CA ALA A 142 -11.14 34.27 -18.91
C ALA A 142 -11.62 33.99 -20.36
N GLU A 143 -12.92 33.97 -20.70
CA GLU A 143 -14.19 34.04 -19.91
C GLU A 143 -15.21 33.00 -20.50
N THR A 144 -16.55 32.98 -20.41
CA THR A 144 -17.56 34.01 -20.08
C THR A 144 -18.85 33.43 -19.42
N THR A 145 -19.46 34.18 -18.50
CA THR A 145 -20.92 34.16 -18.12
C THR A 145 -21.70 32.84 -17.88
N SER A 146 -22.03 32.61 -16.61
CA SER A 146 -23.31 32.13 -16.01
C SER A 146 -24.49 31.64 -16.89
N ALA A 147 -25.01 30.44 -16.56
CA ALA A 147 -26.46 30.16 -16.55
C ALA A 147 -26.84 29.03 -15.56
N ARG A 148 -27.77 29.27 -14.61
CA ARG A 148 -28.28 28.25 -13.66
C ARG A 148 -29.32 27.32 -14.29
N LYS A 149 -29.19 26.00 -14.06
CA LYS A 149 -30.33 25.07 -13.87
C LYS A 149 -29.90 23.78 -13.17
N SER A 150 -30.46 23.51 -12.01
CA SER A 150 -30.24 22.26 -11.27
C SER A 150 -31.14 21.14 -11.78
N LYS A 151 -30.63 19.90 -11.75
CA LYS A 151 -31.44 18.67 -11.59
C LYS A 151 -30.54 17.51 -11.16
N THR A 152 -30.82 16.95 -9.99
CA THR A 152 -30.15 15.76 -9.47
C THR A 152 -30.50 14.55 -10.34
N ALA A 153 -29.50 13.79 -10.78
CA ALA A 153 -29.69 12.55 -11.52
C ALA A 153 -28.64 11.51 -11.08
N THR A 154 -29.05 10.56 -10.25
CA THR A 154 -28.29 9.33 -10.00
C THR A 154 -28.25 8.50 -11.29
N PHE A 155 -27.06 8.27 -11.84
CA PHE A 155 -26.91 7.51 -13.08
C PHE A 155 -26.10 6.23 -12.87
N ALA A 156 -26.80 5.10 -12.76
CA ALA A 156 -26.18 3.78 -12.72
C ALA A 156 -25.88 3.32 -14.15
N TRP A 157 -24.60 3.08 -14.47
CA TRP A 157 -24.17 2.65 -15.81
C TRP A 157 -23.37 1.35 -15.77
N PHE A 158 -24.07 0.24 -15.54
CA PHE A 158 -23.58 -1.10 -15.88
C PHE A 158 -24.63 -1.86 -16.69
N GLY A 159 -24.28 -2.22 -17.93
CA GLY A 159 -25.17 -2.92 -18.85
C GLY A 159 -25.25 -4.40 -18.56
N THR A 160 -26.33 -4.87 -17.94
CA THR A 160 -26.68 -6.29 -17.85
C THR A 160 -27.61 -6.68 -19.00
N THR A 161 -27.14 -7.51 -19.92
CA THR A 161 -27.98 -8.03 -21.03
C THR A 161 -27.93 -9.55 -21.07
N GLN A 162 -28.97 -10.19 -20.53
CA GLN A 162 -29.17 -11.64 -20.54
C GLN A 162 -30.08 -12.04 -21.73
N SER A 163 -29.86 -13.21 -22.33
CA SER A 163 -30.52 -13.63 -23.57
C SER A 163 -32.02 -13.97 -23.46
N ALA A 164 -32.81 -13.54 -24.45
CA ALA A 164 -34.13 -14.11 -24.78
C ALA A 164 -34.44 -14.02 -26.30
N LYS A 165 -35.31 -14.90 -26.81
CA LYS A 165 -35.73 -14.98 -28.23
C LYS A 165 -37.20 -14.54 -28.39
N MET A 166 -37.57 -13.85 -29.49
CA MET A 166 -38.54 -14.39 -30.47
C MET A 166 -38.82 -13.55 -31.74
N ALA A 167 -38.90 -14.26 -32.86
CA ALA A 167 -39.85 -14.15 -33.99
C ALA A 167 -40.29 -12.80 -34.64
N LYS A 168 -39.69 -12.53 -35.81
CA LYS A 168 -40.36 -12.57 -37.15
C LYS A 168 -41.48 -11.56 -37.51
N SER A 169 -41.15 -10.60 -38.39
CA SER A 169 -42.01 -10.13 -39.50
C SER A 169 -41.15 -9.75 -40.73
N LYS A 170 -41.75 -9.28 -41.84
CA LYS A 170 -41.19 -9.40 -43.21
C LYS A 170 -41.36 -8.13 -44.09
N SER A 171 -40.33 -7.84 -44.91
CA SER A 171 -40.29 -6.84 -46.03
C SER A 171 -40.47 -5.36 -45.63
N THR A 172 -39.98 -4.35 -46.38
CA THR A 172 -39.71 -4.26 -47.83
C THR A 172 -38.43 -3.46 -48.15
N VAL A 173 -37.93 -3.54 -49.39
CA VAL A 173 -36.66 -2.96 -49.88
C VAL A 173 -36.81 -1.50 -50.36
N SER A 174 -35.84 -0.65 -50.04
CA SER A 174 -35.38 0.46 -50.91
C SER A 174 -33.89 0.74 -50.64
N ALA A 175 -33.20 1.41 -51.57
CA ALA A 175 -31.75 1.60 -51.53
C ALA A 175 -31.35 3.08 -51.38
N GLY A 176 -30.14 3.33 -50.85
CA GLY A 176 -29.52 4.66 -50.86
C GLY A 176 -28.29 4.75 -49.93
N ALA A 177 -27.21 5.36 -50.45
CA ALA A 177 -26.01 5.84 -49.76
C ALA A 177 -25.32 4.91 -48.73
N GLY A 178 -24.08 4.53 -49.03
CA GLY A 178 -23.13 4.13 -47.98
C GLY A 178 -22.42 5.37 -47.44
N ASP A 179 -22.18 5.41 -46.13
CA ASP A 179 -21.27 6.35 -45.48
C ASP A 179 -20.34 5.58 -44.52
N LYS A 180 -19.23 6.19 -44.12
CA LYS A 180 -18.15 5.53 -43.39
C LYS A 180 -18.40 5.52 -41.88
N GLU A 181 -18.25 4.35 -41.26
CA GLU A 181 -18.15 4.24 -39.80
C GLU A 181 -16.83 4.89 -39.31
N HIS A 182 -16.91 6.16 -38.92
CA HIS A 182 -15.97 6.71 -37.94
C HIS A 182 -16.53 6.39 -36.54
N GLY A 183 -15.79 5.58 -35.77
CA GLY A 183 -16.15 5.27 -34.39
C GLY A 183 -16.26 6.55 -33.55
N GLY A 184 -17.42 6.75 -32.92
CA GLY A 184 -17.72 7.97 -32.19
C GLY A 184 -16.88 8.15 -30.94
N THR A 185 -15.86 9.01 -31.01
CA THR A 185 -15.29 9.66 -29.83
C THR A 185 -16.38 10.49 -29.16
N SER A 186 -16.81 10.09 -27.97
CA SER A 186 -17.74 10.86 -27.15
C SER A 186 -17.14 12.23 -26.80
N ASP A 187 -17.85 13.32 -27.09
CA ASP A 187 -17.39 14.70 -26.79
C ASP A 187 -17.26 14.91 -25.27
N PHE A 188 -16.04 14.76 -24.74
CA PHE A 188 -15.67 15.09 -23.35
C PHE A 188 -15.67 16.60 -23.04
N ARG A 189 -16.17 17.44 -23.97
CA ARG A 189 -16.04 18.90 -23.97
C ARG A 189 -16.86 19.67 -22.91
N ASN A 190 -17.64 18.98 -22.07
CA ASN A 190 -18.44 19.64 -21.03
C ASN A 190 -18.49 18.81 -19.74
N THR A 191 -17.32 18.29 -19.34
CA THR A 191 -17.19 17.39 -18.18
C THR A 191 -16.94 18.19 -16.92
N ASN A 192 -17.76 17.98 -15.86
CA ASN A 192 -17.43 18.47 -14.52
C ASN A 192 -16.06 17.91 -14.10
N VAL A 193 -15.14 18.77 -13.67
CA VAL A 193 -13.83 18.32 -13.17
C VAL A 193 -14.04 17.36 -11.99
N PRO A 194 -13.45 16.15 -12.02
CA PRO A 194 -13.53 15.20 -10.91
C PRO A 194 -13.09 15.82 -9.58
N LYS A 195 -13.76 15.46 -8.48
CA LYS A 195 -13.43 15.96 -7.12
C LYS A 195 -13.05 14.87 -6.12
N THR A 196 -12.97 13.61 -6.54
CA THR A 196 -12.46 12.50 -5.71
C THR A 196 -11.26 11.86 -6.41
N PHE A 197 -10.37 11.23 -5.64
CA PHE A 197 -9.25 10.48 -6.23
C PHE A 197 -9.68 9.38 -7.19
N GLU A 198 -10.76 8.64 -6.90
CA GLU A 198 -11.24 7.56 -7.76
C GLU A 198 -11.77 8.09 -9.10
N ASP A 199 -12.63 9.11 -9.07
CA ASP A 199 -13.14 9.77 -10.30
C ASP A 199 -12.00 10.38 -11.12
N MET A 200 -11.04 11.03 -10.46
CA MET A 200 -9.88 11.66 -11.09
C MET A 200 -8.93 10.63 -11.70
N PHE A 201 -8.73 9.49 -11.03
CA PHE A 201 -7.93 8.39 -11.56
C PHE A 201 -8.57 7.78 -12.80
N VAL A 202 -9.88 7.49 -12.77
CA VAL A 202 -10.59 6.94 -13.94
C VAL A 202 -10.55 7.93 -15.11
N PHE A 203 -10.70 9.23 -14.85
CA PHE A 203 -10.54 10.28 -15.85
C PHE A 203 -9.12 10.31 -16.45
N ASN A 204 -8.08 10.35 -15.61
CA ASN A 204 -6.69 10.38 -16.08
C ASN A 204 -6.27 9.07 -16.77
N ALA A 205 -6.77 7.91 -16.34
CA ALA A 205 -6.57 6.64 -17.03
C ALA A 205 -7.18 6.67 -18.44
N ALA A 206 -8.39 7.21 -18.59
CA ALA A 206 -9.01 7.39 -19.90
C ALA A 206 -8.22 8.36 -20.79
N VAL A 207 -7.78 9.51 -20.26
CA VAL A 207 -6.96 10.50 -20.98
C VAL A 207 -5.61 9.94 -21.43
N MET A 208 -4.97 9.08 -20.63
CA MET A 208 -3.71 8.40 -20.99
C MET A 208 -3.90 7.16 -21.88
N GLY A 209 -5.14 6.78 -22.23
CA GLY A 209 -5.44 5.60 -23.04
C GLY A 209 -5.48 4.27 -22.26
N PHE A 210 -5.28 4.30 -20.94
CA PHE A 210 -5.32 3.13 -20.04
C PHE A 210 -6.73 2.77 -19.55
N GLY A 211 -7.79 3.45 -20.00
CA GLY A 211 -9.17 3.20 -19.54
C GLY A 211 -9.70 1.77 -19.73
N GLY A 212 -9.03 0.94 -20.54
CA GLY A 212 -9.32 -0.50 -20.66
C GLY A 212 -8.55 -1.41 -19.69
N HIS A 213 -7.61 -0.88 -18.90
CA HIS A 213 -6.70 -1.64 -18.04
C HIS A 213 -7.36 -1.96 -16.69
N THR A 214 -8.40 -2.80 -16.72
CA THR A 214 -9.27 -3.15 -15.59
C THR A 214 -8.57 -3.71 -14.35
N TRP A 215 -7.32 -4.17 -14.45
CA TRP A 215 -6.49 -4.57 -13.30
C TRP A 215 -6.15 -3.40 -12.38
N MET A 216 -6.14 -2.16 -12.88
CA MET A 216 -5.88 -0.96 -12.07
C MET A 216 -6.97 -0.76 -11.00
N ASN A 217 -8.19 -1.23 -11.24
CA ASN A 217 -9.30 -1.13 -10.30
C ASN A 217 -9.07 -1.99 -9.04
N GLU A 218 -8.33 -3.10 -9.16
CA GLU A 218 -7.94 -3.90 -7.99
C GLU A 218 -6.96 -3.13 -7.09
N VAL A 219 -6.03 -2.38 -7.70
CA VAL A 219 -5.10 -1.51 -6.98
C VAL A 219 -5.85 -0.35 -6.33
N LEU A 220 -6.74 0.34 -7.05
CA LEU A 220 -7.59 1.40 -6.50
C LEU A 220 -8.36 0.94 -5.26
N ALA A 221 -9.03 -0.21 -5.36
CA ALA A 221 -9.82 -0.78 -4.27
C ALA A 221 -8.99 -1.20 -3.03
N SER A 222 -7.66 -1.27 -3.14
CA SER A 222 -6.73 -1.47 -2.01
C SER A 222 -5.89 -0.22 -1.69
N PHE A 223 -6.04 0.88 -2.43
CA PHE A 223 -5.09 1.99 -2.39
C PHE A 223 -5.17 2.80 -1.09
N ASP A 224 -6.38 3.03 -0.56
CA ASP A 224 -6.57 3.64 0.75
C ASP A 224 -5.92 2.81 1.87
N THR A 225 -6.11 1.49 1.85
CA THR A 225 -5.51 0.57 2.81
C THR A 225 -3.98 0.56 2.72
N ILE A 226 -3.42 0.61 1.50
CA ILE A 226 -1.98 0.74 1.23
C ILE A 226 -1.41 2.04 1.80
N VAL A 227 -2.09 3.17 1.58
CA VAL A 227 -1.62 4.50 2.04
C VAL A 227 -1.75 4.63 3.56
N THR A 228 -2.87 4.21 4.14
CA THR A 228 -3.09 4.26 5.61
C THR A 228 -2.16 3.32 6.38
N ASN A 229 -1.74 2.20 5.79
CA ASN A 229 -0.83 1.24 6.43
C ASN A 229 0.65 1.38 6.00
N VAL A 230 1.04 2.44 5.29
CA VAL A 230 2.41 2.63 4.77
C VAL A 230 3.52 2.52 5.85
N ALA A 231 3.22 2.92 7.09
CA ALA A 231 4.16 2.80 8.21
C ALA A 231 4.24 1.38 8.81
N ASN A 232 3.19 0.57 8.66
CA ASN A 232 3.13 -0.81 9.16
C ASN A 232 3.58 -1.77 8.05
N SER A 233 4.89 -2.07 7.98
CA SER A 233 5.43 -2.90 6.90
C SER A 233 4.85 -4.31 6.84
N TYR A 234 4.38 -4.88 7.97
CA TYR A 234 3.72 -6.18 7.97
C TYR A 234 2.36 -6.09 7.29
N ARG A 235 1.52 -5.12 7.68
CA ARG A 235 0.20 -4.96 7.06
C ARG A 235 0.29 -4.53 5.60
N LEU A 236 1.23 -3.63 5.26
CA LEU A 236 1.49 -3.26 3.87
C LEU A 236 1.91 -4.48 3.02
N GLN A 237 2.69 -5.40 3.58
CA GLN A 237 3.02 -6.65 2.88
C GLN A 237 1.78 -7.54 2.71
N GLU A 238 0.97 -7.76 3.77
CA GLU A 238 -0.28 -8.54 3.66
C GLU A 238 -1.20 -8.01 2.55
N GLU A 239 -1.41 -6.69 2.49
CA GLU A 239 -2.22 -6.05 1.44
C GLU A 239 -1.58 -6.24 0.05
N CYS A 240 -0.25 -6.12 -0.08
CA CYS A 240 0.44 -6.37 -1.36
C CYS A 240 0.40 -7.85 -1.78
N ASP A 241 0.44 -8.78 -0.84
CA ASP A 241 0.38 -10.22 -1.09
C ASP A 241 -1.04 -10.61 -1.57
N VAL A 242 -2.08 -10.10 -0.90
CA VAL A 242 -3.50 -10.27 -1.31
C VAL A 242 -3.79 -9.58 -2.65
N LEU A 243 -3.29 -8.35 -2.86
CA LEU A 243 -3.44 -7.63 -4.13
C LEU A 243 -2.73 -8.37 -5.28
N SER A 244 -1.60 -9.01 -5.01
CA SER A 244 -0.90 -9.85 -6.01
C SER A 244 -1.74 -11.07 -6.43
N LEU A 245 -2.47 -11.70 -5.49
CA LEU A 245 -3.41 -12.79 -5.81
C LEU A 245 -4.59 -12.29 -6.66
N ARG A 246 -5.14 -11.11 -6.34
CA ARG A 246 -6.25 -10.48 -7.09
C ARG A 246 -5.83 -10.12 -8.52
N ILE A 247 -4.73 -9.39 -8.68
CA ILE A 247 -4.18 -9.00 -9.99
C ILE A 247 -3.82 -10.23 -10.84
N ALA A 248 -3.34 -11.32 -10.24
CA ALA A 248 -2.99 -12.55 -10.97
C ALA A 248 -4.16 -13.26 -11.67
N LYS A 249 -5.42 -12.87 -11.42
CA LYS A 249 -6.59 -13.36 -12.18
C LYS A 249 -6.83 -12.59 -13.49
N TYR A 250 -6.17 -11.45 -13.70
CA TYR A 250 -6.29 -10.66 -14.92
C TYR A 250 -5.39 -11.20 -16.03
N LYS A 251 -5.88 -11.16 -17.27
CA LYS A 251 -5.15 -11.63 -18.46
C LYS A 251 -4.56 -10.45 -19.22
N GLY A 252 -3.30 -10.57 -19.61
CA GLY A 252 -2.55 -9.54 -20.35
C GLY A 252 -1.28 -9.11 -19.62
N THR A 253 -0.65 -8.05 -20.12
CA THR A 253 0.54 -7.47 -19.49
C THR A 253 0.13 -6.53 -18.36
N ILE A 254 0.49 -6.88 -17.11
CA ILE A 254 0.35 -5.97 -15.97
C ILE A 254 1.56 -5.04 -15.95
N ASN A 255 1.33 -3.74 -16.15
CA ASN A 255 2.39 -2.73 -16.25
C ASN A 255 2.27 -1.69 -15.13
N LEU A 256 2.78 -2.05 -13.95
CA LEU A 256 2.71 -1.25 -12.72
C LEU A 256 3.18 0.23 -12.87
N PRO A 257 4.21 0.56 -13.68
CA PRO A 257 4.54 1.94 -14.03
C PRO A 257 3.40 2.79 -14.66
N GLU A 258 2.42 2.19 -15.35
CA GLU A 258 1.26 2.92 -15.88
C GLU A 258 0.37 3.41 -14.73
N PHE A 259 0.12 2.56 -13.72
CA PHE A 259 -0.59 2.97 -12.52
C PHE A 259 0.15 4.11 -11.81
N LYS A 260 1.49 4.05 -11.71
CA LYS A 260 2.30 5.16 -11.17
C LYS A 260 2.03 6.48 -11.89
N ALA A 261 1.94 6.46 -13.21
CA ALA A 261 1.72 7.65 -14.02
C ALA A 261 0.33 8.27 -13.77
N VAL A 262 -0.74 7.45 -13.80
CA VAL A 262 -2.12 7.90 -13.54
C VAL A 262 -2.29 8.35 -12.09
N MET A 263 -1.74 7.61 -11.13
CA MET A 263 -1.75 7.92 -9.69
C MET A 263 -1.16 9.32 -9.44
N LEU A 264 0.07 9.57 -9.93
CA LEU A 264 0.73 10.87 -9.74
C LEU A 264 -0.02 12.00 -10.46
N ALA A 265 -0.55 11.78 -11.66
CA ALA A 265 -1.36 12.78 -12.35
C ALA A 265 -2.64 13.13 -11.57
N SER A 266 -3.28 12.14 -10.95
CA SER A 266 -4.54 12.33 -10.23
C SER A 266 -4.34 13.03 -8.88
N LEU A 267 -3.23 12.74 -8.20
CA LEU A 267 -2.85 13.47 -6.99
C LEU A 267 -2.48 14.93 -7.31
N ARG A 268 -1.70 15.20 -8.38
CA ARG A 268 -1.42 16.57 -8.87
C ARG A 268 -2.68 17.39 -9.13
N SER A 269 -3.75 16.77 -9.60
CA SER A 269 -5.01 17.45 -9.90
C SER A 269 -5.90 17.71 -8.68
N LEU A 270 -5.57 17.19 -7.49
CA LEU A 270 -6.39 17.27 -6.28
C LEU A 270 -5.65 17.89 -5.07
N VAL A 271 -4.33 17.76 -5.01
CA VAL A 271 -3.49 18.27 -3.92
C VAL A 271 -3.05 19.70 -4.25
N LYS A 272 -3.58 20.68 -3.51
CA LYS A 272 -3.40 22.12 -3.78
C LYS A 272 -1.93 22.55 -3.87
N ASP A 273 -1.12 22.08 -2.94
CA ASP A 273 0.27 22.52 -2.75
C ASP A 273 1.28 21.45 -3.24
N TRP A 274 0.96 20.78 -4.35
CA TRP A 274 1.79 19.72 -4.92
C TRP A 274 3.17 20.24 -5.35
N GLY A 275 4.22 19.45 -5.12
CA GLY A 275 5.61 19.88 -5.38
C GLY A 275 6.63 18.74 -5.31
N SER A 276 7.92 19.06 -5.37
CA SER A 276 9.01 18.08 -5.46
C SER A 276 9.04 17.05 -4.32
N LEU A 277 8.72 17.45 -3.09
CA LEU A 277 8.64 16.52 -1.95
C LEU A 277 7.42 15.58 -2.04
N HIS A 278 6.32 16.01 -2.68
CA HIS A 278 5.18 15.15 -2.99
C HIS A 278 5.57 14.11 -4.06
N GLU A 279 6.19 14.53 -5.17
CA GLU A 279 6.69 13.64 -6.23
C GLU A 279 7.60 12.54 -5.68
N VAL A 280 8.57 12.92 -4.83
CA VAL A 280 9.53 11.98 -4.22
C VAL A 280 8.85 11.05 -3.22
N SER A 281 7.89 11.54 -2.42
CA SER A 281 7.21 10.72 -1.40
C SER A 281 6.26 9.70 -2.04
N TRP A 282 5.44 10.12 -3.00
CA TRP A 282 4.51 9.24 -3.73
C TRP A 282 5.22 8.29 -4.69
N SER A 283 6.31 8.73 -5.35
CA SER A 283 7.16 7.81 -6.11
C SER A 283 7.79 6.74 -5.21
N TRP A 284 8.30 7.13 -4.04
CA TRP A 284 8.89 6.20 -3.08
C TRP A 284 7.86 5.19 -2.54
N LEU A 285 6.63 5.62 -2.20
CA LEU A 285 5.56 4.68 -1.81
C LEU A 285 5.34 3.63 -2.90
N TRP A 286 5.08 4.08 -4.13
CA TRP A 286 4.80 3.18 -5.24
C TRP A 286 5.97 2.25 -5.56
N GLU A 287 7.21 2.72 -5.49
CA GLU A 287 8.42 1.91 -5.74
C GLU A 287 8.69 0.84 -4.66
N ASN A 288 8.00 0.87 -3.52
CA ASN A 288 7.98 -0.23 -2.56
C ASN A 288 6.81 -1.20 -2.85
N VAL A 289 5.60 -0.68 -3.08
CA VAL A 289 4.42 -1.48 -3.47
C VAL A 289 4.68 -2.28 -4.75
N GLU A 290 5.19 -1.63 -5.80
CA GLU A 290 5.56 -2.27 -7.07
C GLU A 290 6.61 -3.36 -6.89
N ARG A 291 7.55 -3.19 -5.94
CA ARG A 291 8.59 -4.19 -5.63
C ARG A 291 8.01 -5.42 -4.93
N MET A 292 7.08 -5.21 -3.99
CA MET A 292 6.35 -6.29 -3.31
C MET A 292 5.52 -7.09 -4.33
N ILE A 293 4.71 -6.42 -5.14
CA ILE A 293 3.87 -7.08 -6.16
C ILE A 293 4.75 -7.82 -7.18
N LYS A 294 5.82 -7.19 -7.71
CA LYS A 294 6.76 -7.85 -8.65
C LYS A 294 7.47 -9.07 -8.04
N ALA A 295 7.66 -9.12 -6.72
CA ALA A 295 8.22 -10.30 -6.06
C ALA A 295 7.25 -11.51 -6.07
N LEU A 296 5.95 -11.29 -6.35
CA LEU A 296 4.94 -12.35 -6.46
C LEU A 296 4.40 -12.58 -7.87
N MET A 297 4.53 -11.63 -8.80
CA MET A 297 4.03 -11.77 -10.19
C MET A 297 4.38 -13.13 -10.82
N GLY A 298 3.37 -13.81 -11.37
CA GLY A 298 3.49 -15.13 -12.00
C GLY A 298 3.51 -16.32 -11.04
N LYS A 299 3.79 -16.14 -9.74
CA LYS A 299 3.81 -17.24 -8.76
C LYS A 299 2.43 -17.83 -8.42
N PRO A 300 1.34 -17.04 -8.25
CA PRO A 300 0.06 -17.55 -7.78
C PRO A 300 -0.50 -18.74 -8.56
N ALA A 301 -0.42 -18.74 -9.90
CA ALA A 301 -0.92 -19.85 -10.71
C ALA A 301 -0.14 -21.17 -10.48
N ALA A 302 1.19 -21.08 -10.38
CA ALA A 302 2.03 -22.25 -10.10
C ALA A 302 1.85 -22.75 -8.66
N GLN A 303 1.61 -21.85 -7.70
CA GLN A 303 1.31 -22.18 -6.31
C GLN A 303 -0.09 -22.80 -6.16
N GLU A 304 -1.11 -22.22 -6.79
CA GLU A 304 -2.49 -22.74 -6.84
C GLU A 304 -2.52 -24.17 -7.42
N GLN A 305 -1.77 -24.42 -8.49
CA GLN A 305 -1.59 -25.77 -9.06
C GLN A 305 -0.88 -26.72 -8.08
N ALA A 306 0.34 -26.38 -7.64
CA ALA A 306 1.14 -27.28 -6.80
C ALA A 306 0.47 -27.60 -5.46
N LEU A 307 -0.28 -26.65 -4.90
CA LEU A 307 -1.05 -26.84 -3.67
C LEU A 307 -2.30 -27.70 -3.91
N SER A 308 -2.96 -27.56 -5.06
CA SER A 308 -4.09 -28.43 -5.46
C SER A 308 -3.63 -29.86 -5.71
N GLU A 309 -2.47 -30.06 -6.34
CA GLU A 309 -1.85 -31.38 -6.53
C GLU A 309 -1.46 -32.01 -5.18
N LEU A 310 -0.80 -31.25 -4.29
CA LEU A 310 -0.42 -31.70 -2.96
C LEU A 310 -1.62 -32.20 -2.15
N PHE A 311 -2.70 -31.41 -2.06
CA PHE A 311 -3.89 -31.80 -1.30
C PHE A 311 -4.71 -32.88 -2.01
N GLY A 312 -4.70 -32.94 -3.35
CA GLY A 312 -5.30 -34.04 -4.11
C GLY A 312 -4.61 -35.40 -3.90
N LEU A 313 -3.35 -35.41 -3.45
CA LEU A 313 -2.58 -36.61 -3.11
C LEU A 313 -2.68 -37.02 -1.63
N MET A 314 -3.30 -36.21 -0.76
CA MET A 314 -3.38 -36.50 0.68
C MET A 314 -4.55 -37.42 1.02
N ASP A 315 -4.24 -38.69 1.33
CA ASP A 315 -5.20 -39.62 1.91
C ASP A 315 -5.57 -39.25 3.36
N GLU A 316 -6.58 -39.94 3.91
CA GLU A 316 -7.08 -39.72 5.28
C GLU A 316 -5.99 -39.91 6.35
N HIS A 317 -4.98 -40.75 6.07
CA HIS A 317 -3.84 -40.96 6.96
C HIS A 317 -2.87 -39.76 6.96
N MET A 318 -2.52 -39.22 5.79
CA MET A 318 -1.74 -37.99 5.65
C MET A 318 -2.49 -36.77 6.22
N GLN A 319 -3.81 -36.68 6.01
CA GLN A 319 -4.66 -35.68 6.66
C GLN A 319 -4.62 -35.83 8.19
N GLY A 320 -4.70 -37.06 8.71
CA GLY A 320 -4.56 -37.39 10.13
C GLY A 320 -3.16 -37.10 10.75
N ILE A 321 -2.13 -36.93 9.92
CA ILE A 321 -0.82 -36.40 10.32
C ILE A 321 -0.85 -34.87 10.32
N VAL A 322 -1.26 -34.24 9.22
CA VAL A 322 -1.25 -32.77 9.07
C VAL A 322 -2.14 -32.10 10.12
N ARG A 323 -3.36 -32.61 10.38
CA ARG A 323 -4.23 -32.15 11.47
C ARG A 323 -3.52 -32.08 12.82
N ARG A 324 -2.62 -33.04 13.09
CA ARG A 324 -1.88 -33.16 14.36
C ARG A 324 -0.67 -32.22 14.39
N GLU A 325 0.08 -32.15 13.30
CA GLU A 325 1.25 -31.28 13.14
C GLU A 325 0.90 -29.78 13.19
N VAL A 326 -0.28 -29.39 12.67
CA VAL A 326 -0.80 -28.02 12.78
C VAL A 326 -0.88 -27.61 14.26
N TYR A 327 -1.49 -28.43 15.12
CA TYR A 327 -1.59 -28.12 16.55
C TYR A 327 -0.27 -28.28 17.30
N ALA A 328 0.56 -29.27 16.95
CA ALA A 328 1.89 -29.42 17.54
C ALA A 328 2.75 -28.17 17.33
N LYS A 329 2.76 -27.62 16.11
CA LYS A 329 3.46 -26.36 15.79
C LYS A 329 2.78 -25.14 16.42
N PHE A 330 1.46 -25.04 16.37
CA PHE A 330 0.72 -23.94 17.00
C PHE A 330 1.01 -23.84 18.51
N PHE A 331 0.91 -24.94 19.25
CA PHE A 331 1.19 -24.95 20.69
C PHE A 331 2.68 -24.84 21.04
N ALA A 332 3.59 -25.14 20.13
CA ALA A 332 5.02 -24.85 20.31
C ALA A 332 5.33 -23.35 20.12
N LEU A 333 4.62 -22.66 19.22
CA LEU A 333 4.75 -21.22 18.97
C LEU A 333 3.97 -20.36 19.98
N ALA A 334 2.82 -20.85 20.44
CA ALA A 334 1.95 -20.19 21.42
C ALA A 334 1.53 -21.17 22.54
N PRO A 335 2.43 -21.47 23.52
CA PRO A 335 2.15 -22.44 24.59
C PRO A 335 0.90 -22.09 25.42
N ALA A 336 0.67 -20.81 25.71
CA ALA A 336 -0.52 -20.32 26.41
C ALA A 336 -1.84 -20.64 25.67
N GLY A 337 -1.79 -20.97 24.37
CA GLY A 337 -2.97 -21.43 23.62
C GLY A 337 -3.54 -22.75 24.15
N GLN A 338 -2.73 -23.59 24.81
CA GLN A 338 -3.18 -24.89 25.34
C GLN A 338 -4.31 -24.73 26.37
N ASP A 339 -4.23 -23.71 27.24
CA ASP A 339 -5.19 -23.45 28.32
C ASP A 339 -6.60 -23.08 27.82
N TYR A 340 -6.69 -22.51 26.61
CA TYR A 340 -7.94 -22.11 25.97
C TYR A 340 -8.57 -23.22 25.13
N PHE A 341 -7.79 -24.19 24.65
CA PHE A 341 -8.23 -25.21 23.68
C PHE A 341 -8.98 -26.40 24.31
N LYS A 342 -10.04 -26.09 25.09
CA LYS A 342 -10.96 -27.06 25.71
C LYS A 342 -12.00 -27.61 24.72
N GLN A 343 -11.57 -27.99 23.52
CA GLN A 343 -12.42 -28.48 22.43
C GLN A 343 -12.16 -29.97 22.16
N SER A 344 -13.16 -30.67 21.62
CA SER A 344 -13.00 -32.09 21.23
C SER A 344 -12.04 -32.24 20.05
N THR A 345 -11.31 -33.36 20.00
CA THR A 345 -10.39 -33.69 18.90
C THR A 345 -11.07 -33.62 17.53
N THR A 346 -12.34 -34.01 17.43
CA THR A 346 -13.15 -33.88 16.21
C THR A 346 -13.29 -32.42 15.74
N ARG A 347 -13.47 -31.47 16.67
CA ARG A 347 -13.54 -30.04 16.33
C ARG A 347 -12.17 -29.47 15.97
N LEU A 348 -11.10 -29.95 16.61
CA LEU A 348 -9.72 -29.60 16.23
C LEU A 348 -9.44 -30.06 14.78
N HIS A 349 -9.77 -31.31 14.45
CA HIS A 349 -9.61 -31.83 13.08
C HIS A 349 -10.41 -30.99 12.07
N PHE A 350 -11.68 -30.67 12.35
CA PHE A 350 -12.50 -29.81 11.49
C PHE A 350 -11.89 -28.41 11.29
N ILE A 351 -11.30 -27.80 12.32
CA ILE A 351 -10.63 -26.50 12.21
C ILE A 351 -9.36 -26.61 11.36
N ALA A 352 -8.54 -27.64 11.55
CA ALA A 352 -7.35 -27.88 10.72
C ALA A 352 -7.71 -28.14 9.24
N ASP A 353 -8.76 -28.91 8.97
CA ASP A 353 -9.27 -29.16 7.62
C ASP A 353 -9.80 -27.87 6.97
N LYS A 354 -10.44 -26.99 7.76
CA LYS A 354 -10.86 -25.66 7.30
C LYS A 354 -9.67 -24.76 6.99
N LEU A 355 -8.65 -24.70 7.83
CA LEU A 355 -7.41 -23.96 7.54
C LEU A 355 -6.77 -24.46 6.24
N VAL A 356 -6.63 -25.78 6.06
CA VAL A 356 -6.13 -26.39 4.82
C VAL A 356 -6.98 -25.97 3.61
N THR A 357 -8.31 -26.05 3.70
CA THR A 357 -9.24 -25.63 2.64
C THR A 357 -9.07 -24.14 2.29
N MET A 358 -8.95 -23.27 3.29
CA MET A 358 -8.77 -21.82 3.11
C MET A 358 -7.44 -21.48 2.43
N THR A 359 -6.37 -22.28 2.63
CA THR A 359 -5.12 -22.09 1.88
C THR A 359 -5.23 -22.40 0.38
N LEU A 360 -6.22 -23.18 -0.07
CA LEU A 360 -6.58 -23.27 -1.49
C LEU A 360 -7.52 -22.14 -1.91
N ASP A 361 -8.57 -21.90 -1.13
CA ASP A 361 -9.64 -20.99 -1.53
C ASP A 361 -9.16 -19.52 -1.61
N ILE A 362 -8.12 -19.13 -0.86
CA ILE A 362 -7.48 -17.81 -0.97
C ILE A 362 -6.86 -17.56 -2.36
N TYR A 363 -6.44 -18.61 -3.09
CA TYR A 363 -6.02 -18.45 -4.48
C TYR A 363 -7.22 -18.27 -5.42
N LYS A 364 -8.40 -18.81 -5.10
CA LYS A 364 -9.59 -18.74 -5.95
C LYS A 364 -10.31 -17.41 -5.80
N ASP A 365 -10.50 -16.97 -4.56
CA ASP A 365 -11.25 -15.79 -4.15
C ASP A 365 -10.52 -15.12 -2.96
N PRO A 366 -9.47 -14.31 -3.25
CA PRO A 366 -8.62 -13.75 -2.21
C PRO A 366 -9.39 -12.75 -1.33
N LYS A 367 -10.34 -12.01 -1.90
CA LYS A 367 -11.08 -10.97 -1.18
C LYS A 367 -11.98 -11.58 -0.11
N ARG A 368 -12.88 -12.50 -0.49
CA ARG A 368 -13.76 -13.16 0.48
C ARG A 368 -12.95 -13.92 1.52
N MET A 369 -11.79 -14.47 1.16
CA MET A 369 -10.97 -15.21 2.12
C MET A 369 -10.26 -14.31 3.14
N VAL A 370 -9.96 -13.06 2.83
CA VAL A 370 -9.55 -12.07 3.85
C VAL A 370 -10.74 -11.68 4.73
N GLU A 371 -11.93 -11.49 4.15
CA GLU A 371 -13.17 -11.18 4.88
C GLU A 371 -13.62 -12.34 5.81
N ASP A 372 -13.40 -13.60 5.42
CA ASP A 372 -13.68 -14.81 6.22
C ASP A 372 -12.59 -15.13 7.28
N ILE A 373 -11.46 -14.40 7.29
CA ILE A 373 -10.34 -14.57 8.24
C ILE A 373 -10.30 -13.47 9.31
N SER A 374 -10.84 -12.28 9.00
CA SER A 374 -10.71 -11.05 9.82
C SER A 374 -11.76 -10.92 10.92
#